data_AF-A0A958HX47-F1
#
_entry.id   AF-A0A958HX47-F1
#
_cell.length_a   1.000
_cell.length_b   1.000
_cell.length_c   1.000
_cell.angle_alpha   90.00
_cell.angle_beta   90.00
_cell.angle_gamma   90.00
#
_symmetry.space_group_name_H-M   'P 1'
#
loop_
_entity.id
_entity.type
_entity.pdbx_description
1 polymer ?
#
loop_
_entity_poly.entity_id
_entity_poly.type
_entity_poly.pdbx_seq_one_letter_code
_entity_poly.pdbx_strand_id
1 'polypeptide(L)'
;MSVFIMTLNRHITEQERLYPQATGAFTSLLGDIALAAKVISHHVNRAGLVDIFGPAGSENVFGETQQKLDILSNEAMIRALRFGGSLCAMGSEENEDYITVGDEFPKGKYVCLFDPLDGSSNIDVNVSIGTIFSIFRRTSPDNEPAKLDDLLQPGYSQVCAGYVVYGSSTILVYTTGTGVYGFTLDPVYGSFILSHQRIKIPRKGAYYSVNEGNYNYWDDNTRNYVDWCKREESGMKSRYIGSLVADFHRNLLKGGVFLYPGDRKNSSGKLRLLYEANP
;
A
#
# COMPACT_ATOMS: atom_id res chain seq x y z
N MET A 1 29.42 -18.13 3.89
CA MET A 1 28.10 -17.52 3.58
C MET A 1 27.12 -18.04 4.62
N SER A 2 26.48 -17.14 5.38
CA SER A 2 25.47 -17.55 6.36
C SER A 2 24.30 -18.20 5.62
N VAL A 3 23.96 -19.45 5.95
CA VAL A 3 22.83 -20.23 5.39
C VAL A 3 21.48 -19.74 5.95
N PHE A 4 21.49 -18.64 6.71
CA PHE A 4 20.34 -18.18 7.47
C PHE A 4 19.51 -17.18 6.66
N ILE A 5 18.30 -17.62 6.27
CA ILE A 5 17.30 -16.80 5.58
C ILE A 5 16.31 -16.27 6.62
N MET A 6 16.11 -14.95 6.66
CA MET A 6 15.10 -14.31 7.51
C MET A 6 13.82 -14.10 6.70
N THR A 7 12.81 -14.93 6.92
CA THR A 7 11.48 -14.76 6.30
C THR A 7 10.66 -13.69 7.01
N LEU A 8 9.64 -13.15 6.35
CA LEU A 8 8.68 -12.21 6.94
C LEU A 8 8.06 -12.76 8.24
N ASN A 9 7.50 -13.97 8.20
CA ASN A 9 6.87 -14.58 9.37
C ASN A 9 7.84 -14.70 10.54
N ARG A 10 9.07 -15.16 10.26
CA ARG A 10 10.11 -15.27 11.29
C ARG A 10 10.46 -13.90 11.86
N HIS A 11 10.68 -12.91 11.01
CA HIS A 11 11.01 -11.56 11.44
C HIS A 11 9.93 -11.00 12.36
N ILE A 12 8.65 -11.13 11.99
CA ILE A 12 7.53 -10.65 12.80
C ILE A 12 7.46 -11.41 14.14
N THR A 13 7.59 -12.75 14.13
CA THR A 13 7.64 -13.53 15.38
C THR A 13 8.80 -13.11 16.28
N GLU A 14 9.98 -12.81 15.72
CA GLU A 14 11.12 -12.32 16.49
C GLU A 14 10.87 -10.90 17.06
N GLN A 15 10.19 -10.03 16.31
CA GLN A 15 9.76 -8.72 16.83
C GLN A 15 8.69 -8.84 17.92
N GLU A 16 7.71 -9.72 17.74
CA GLU A 16 6.63 -9.96 18.69
C GLU A 16 7.16 -10.38 20.07
N ARG A 17 8.20 -11.23 20.10
CA ARG A 17 8.86 -11.67 21.35
C ARG A 17 9.47 -10.54 22.16
N LEU A 18 9.69 -9.37 21.57
CA LEU A 18 10.16 -8.18 22.28
C LEU A 18 9.03 -7.49 23.09
N TYR A 19 7.76 -7.89 22.88
CA TYR A 19 6.58 -7.31 23.49
C TYR A 19 5.76 -8.39 24.22
N PRO A 20 5.97 -8.61 25.53
CA PRO A 20 5.30 -9.68 26.29
C PRO A 20 3.76 -9.62 26.31
N GLN A 21 3.18 -8.47 25.97
CA GLN A 21 1.73 -8.23 25.91
C GLN A 21 1.12 -8.53 24.54
N ALA A 22 1.94 -8.87 23.53
CA ALA A 22 1.47 -9.19 22.19
C ALA A 22 0.78 -10.56 22.17
N THR A 23 -0.35 -10.65 21.46
CA THR A 23 -1.23 -11.83 21.43
C THR A 23 -1.05 -12.70 20.18
N GLY A 24 -0.11 -12.37 19.29
CA GLY A 24 0.06 -13.02 17.99
C GLY A 24 -0.93 -12.61 16.89
N ALA A 25 -2.04 -11.95 17.23
CA ALA A 25 -3.05 -11.52 16.23
C ALA A 25 -2.43 -10.64 15.12
N PHE A 26 -1.53 -9.75 15.50
CA PHE A 26 -0.82 -8.89 14.55
C PHE A 26 0.11 -9.67 13.61
N THR A 27 0.73 -10.75 14.09
CA THR A 27 1.58 -11.64 13.30
C THR A 27 0.78 -12.39 12.24
N SER A 28 -0.40 -12.90 12.61
CA SER A 28 -1.32 -13.53 11.67
C SER A 28 -1.79 -12.57 10.58
N LEU A 29 -2.17 -11.34 10.95
CA LEU A 29 -2.66 -10.32 10.02
C LEU A 29 -1.64 -9.97 8.92
N LEU A 30 -0.37 -9.76 9.28
CA LEU A 30 0.68 -9.53 8.28
C LEU A 30 0.95 -10.77 7.40
N GLY A 31 0.77 -11.96 7.96
CA GLY A 31 0.80 -13.21 7.19
C GLY A 31 -0.31 -13.29 6.14
N ASP A 32 -1.53 -12.87 6.49
CA ASP A 32 -2.68 -12.83 5.58
C ASP A 32 -2.47 -11.79 4.46
N ILE A 33 -1.93 -10.61 4.78
CA ILE A 33 -1.53 -9.60 3.77
C ILE A 33 -0.47 -10.17 2.83
N ALA A 34 0.54 -10.85 3.36
CA ALA A 34 1.57 -11.48 2.55
C ALA A 34 1.02 -12.60 1.66
N LEU A 35 -0.02 -13.32 2.10
CA LEU A 35 -0.73 -14.28 1.26
C LEU A 35 -1.46 -13.59 0.12
N ALA A 36 -2.26 -12.56 0.41
CA ALA A 36 -2.96 -11.78 -0.61
C ALA A 36 -1.99 -11.19 -1.64
N ALA A 37 -0.88 -10.60 -1.18
CA ALA A 37 0.17 -10.06 -2.04
C ALA A 37 0.78 -11.11 -2.98
N LYS A 38 0.95 -12.36 -2.53
CA LYS A 38 1.42 -13.46 -3.39
C LYS A 38 0.40 -13.84 -4.46
N VAL A 39 -0.89 -13.86 -4.09
CA VAL A 39 -1.98 -14.13 -5.04
C VAL A 39 -2.02 -13.04 -6.10
N ILE A 40 -2.01 -11.77 -5.69
CA ILE A 40 -2.02 -10.62 -6.62
C ILE A 40 -0.78 -10.67 -7.51
N SER A 41 0.42 -10.84 -6.94
CA SER A 41 1.67 -10.97 -7.71
C SER A 41 1.60 -12.10 -8.75
N HIS A 42 0.99 -13.24 -8.42
CA HIS A 42 0.79 -14.33 -9.37
C HIS A 42 -0.06 -13.90 -10.58
N HIS A 43 -1.14 -13.16 -10.33
CA HIS A 43 -2.03 -12.68 -11.39
C HIS A 43 -1.39 -11.57 -12.21
N VAL A 44 -0.77 -10.57 -11.58
CA VAL A 44 -0.05 -9.47 -12.24
C VAL A 44 1.00 -10.01 -13.21
N ASN A 45 1.83 -10.96 -12.76
CA ASN A 45 2.90 -11.56 -13.60
C ASN A 45 2.39 -12.39 -14.78
N ARG A 46 1.08 -12.70 -14.82
CA ARG A 46 0.45 -13.50 -15.87
C ARG A 46 -0.67 -12.74 -16.58
N ALA A 47 -0.79 -11.43 -16.37
CA ALA A 47 -1.95 -10.68 -16.82
C ALA A 47 -2.08 -10.63 -18.35
N GLY A 48 -0.99 -10.72 -19.10
CA GLY A 48 -1.03 -10.86 -20.56
C GLY A 48 -1.29 -12.28 -21.09
N LEU A 49 -1.30 -13.30 -20.22
CA LEU A 49 -1.53 -14.70 -20.58
C LEU A 49 -2.94 -15.19 -20.21
N VAL A 50 -3.67 -14.39 -19.42
CA VAL A 50 -5.01 -14.71 -18.92
C VAL A 50 -5.88 -13.50 -19.25
N ASP A 51 -7.17 -13.68 -19.56
CA ASP A 51 -8.08 -12.59 -19.91
C ASP A 51 -8.49 -11.73 -18.68
N ILE A 52 -7.49 -11.15 -18.01
CA ILE A 52 -7.63 -10.31 -16.81
C ILE A 52 -7.25 -8.85 -17.05
N PHE A 53 -7.00 -8.47 -18.31
CA PHE A 53 -6.86 -7.08 -18.72
C PHE A 53 -8.18 -6.49 -19.18
N GLY A 54 -8.26 -5.17 -19.07
CA GLY A 54 -9.36 -4.37 -19.58
C GLY A 54 -10.46 -4.09 -18.55
N PRO A 55 -11.40 -3.21 -18.94
CA PRO A 55 -12.45 -2.75 -18.06
C PRO A 55 -13.34 -3.92 -17.64
N ALA A 56 -13.72 -3.94 -16.37
CA ALA A 56 -14.68 -4.90 -15.83
C ALA A 56 -16.13 -4.55 -16.21
N GLY A 57 -16.36 -3.38 -16.83
CA GLY A 57 -17.70 -2.87 -17.16
C GLY A 57 -18.41 -2.19 -15.98
N SER A 58 -17.69 -1.95 -14.89
CA SER A 58 -18.13 -1.22 -13.69
C SER A 58 -17.29 0.04 -13.46
N GLU A 59 -17.87 0.98 -12.71
CA GLU A 59 -17.16 2.14 -12.15
C GLU A 59 -17.01 1.94 -10.64
N ASN A 60 -15.90 2.41 -10.07
CA ASN A 60 -15.70 2.42 -8.63
C ASN A 60 -16.43 3.61 -7.97
N VAL A 61 -16.32 3.71 -6.65
CA VAL A 61 -17.03 4.72 -5.83
C VAL A 61 -16.56 6.15 -6.08
N PHE A 62 -15.44 6.31 -6.78
CA PHE A 62 -14.88 7.58 -7.20
C PHE A 62 -15.11 7.88 -8.68
N GLY A 63 -15.91 7.07 -9.39
CA GLY A 63 -16.21 7.23 -10.81
C GLY A 63 -15.04 6.86 -11.73
N GLU A 64 -14.05 6.10 -11.25
CA GLU A 64 -12.97 5.57 -12.07
C GLU A 64 -13.40 4.24 -12.71
N THR A 65 -13.06 4.02 -13.98
CA THR A 65 -13.36 2.76 -14.67
C THR A 65 -12.55 1.61 -14.05
N GLN A 66 -13.25 0.66 -13.45
CA GLN A 66 -12.64 -0.46 -12.75
C GLN A 66 -12.05 -1.48 -13.73
N GLN A 67 -10.81 -1.92 -13.51
CA GLN A 67 -10.18 -3.00 -14.27
C GLN A 67 -10.51 -4.36 -13.64
N LYS A 68 -10.50 -5.42 -14.45
CA LYS A 68 -10.70 -6.80 -13.93
C LYS A 68 -9.70 -7.15 -12.80
N LEU A 69 -8.48 -6.65 -12.89
CA LEU A 69 -7.44 -6.91 -11.90
C LEU A 69 -7.67 -6.14 -10.59
N ASP A 70 -8.36 -5.00 -10.62
CA ASP A 70 -8.79 -4.27 -9.42
C ASP A 70 -9.77 -5.13 -8.61
N ILE A 71 -10.80 -5.67 -9.27
CA ILE A 71 -11.77 -6.60 -8.66
C ILE A 71 -11.07 -7.81 -8.06
N LEU A 72 -10.16 -8.44 -8.81
CA LEU A 72 -9.42 -9.60 -8.36
C LEU A 72 -8.59 -9.28 -7.12
N SER A 73 -7.89 -8.14 -7.13
CA SER A 73 -7.00 -7.74 -6.05
C SER A 73 -7.80 -7.39 -4.79
N ASN A 74 -8.93 -6.73 -4.95
CA ASN A 74 -9.87 -6.45 -3.87
C ASN A 74 -10.40 -7.74 -3.24
N GLU A 75 -10.87 -8.69 -4.06
CA GLU A 75 -11.32 -10.00 -3.58
C GLU A 75 -10.21 -10.80 -2.88
N ALA A 76 -8.99 -10.76 -3.40
CA ALA A 76 -7.84 -11.44 -2.80
C ALA A 76 -7.54 -10.89 -1.39
N MET A 77 -7.55 -9.57 -1.23
CA MET A 77 -7.38 -8.91 0.06
C MET A 77 -8.50 -9.27 1.03
N ILE A 78 -9.77 -9.08 0.64
CA ILE A 78 -10.93 -9.37 1.49
C ILE A 78 -10.94 -10.83 1.95
N ARG A 79 -10.70 -11.77 1.03
CA ARG A 79 -10.75 -13.22 1.33
C ARG A 79 -9.61 -13.65 2.25
N ALA A 80 -8.41 -13.10 2.09
CA ALA A 80 -7.28 -13.41 2.96
C ALA A 80 -7.51 -12.84 4.38
N LEU A 81 -7.94 -11.58 4.47
CA LEU A 81 -8.05 -10.85 5.71
C LEU A 81 -9.23 -11.27 6.60
N ARG A 82 -10.34 -11.73 6.03
CA ARG A 82 -11.53 -12.12 6.81
C ARG A 82 -11.36 -13.40 7.63
N PHE A 83 -10.42 -14.27 7.29
CA PHE A 83 -10.28 -15.60 7.91
C PHE A 83 -9.46 -15.57 9.21
N GLY A 84 -8.45 -14.69 9.30
CA GLY A 84 -7.41 -14.72 10.33
C GLY A 84 -7.84 -14.32 11.75
N GLY A 85 -9.12 -13.98 11.97
CA GLY A 85 -9.66 -13.67 13.30
C GLY A 85 -9.13 -12.40 13.96
N SER A 86 -8.32 -11.62 13.23
CA SER A 86 -7.60 -10.46 13.77
C SER A 86 -8.33 -9.14 13.49
N LEU A 87 -9.18 -9.11 12.48
CA LEU A 87 -9.96 -7.93 12.08
C LEU A 87 -11.41 -8.00 12.56
N CYS A 88 -12.03 -6.83 12.75
CA CYS A 88 -13.48 -6.70 12.92
C CYS A 88 -14.16 -6.01 11.72
N ALA A 89 -13.42 -5.18 10.98
CA ALA A 89 -13.87 -4.54 9.75
C ALA A 89 -12.70 -4.22 8.81
N MET A 90 -13.03 -3.95 7.56
CA MET A 90 -12.10 -3.54 6.51
C MET A 90 -12.66 -2.35 5.73
N GLY A 91 -11.78 -1.53 5.16
CA GLY A 91 -12.13 -0.51 4.18
C GLY A 91 -11.29 -0.71 2.92
N SER A 92 -11.89 -0.55 1.75
CA SER A 92 -11.21 -0.69 0.46
C SER A 92 -11.48 0.54 -0.39
N GLU A 93 -10.52 0.94 -1.23
CA GLU A 93 -10.75 1.93 -2.28
C GLU A 93 -11.90 1.51 -3.22
N GLU A 94 -12.06 0.20 -3.41
CA GLU A 94 -12.99 -0.42 -4.37
C GLU A 94 -14.41 -0.68 -3.81
N ASN A 95 -14.68 -0.30 -2.56
CA ASN A 95 -15.96 -0.56 -1.88
C ASN A 95 -16.56 0.72 -1.29
N GLU A 96 -17.87 0.93 -1.51
CA GLU A 96 -18.59 2.12 -1.04
C GLU A 96 -18.75 2.09 0.48
N ASP A 97 -19.26 0.96 0.97
CA ASP A 97 -19.40 0.71 2.39
C ASP A 97 -18.18 -0.05 2.93
N TYR A 98 -17.90 0.19 4.21
CA TYR A 98 -16.93 -0.63 4.94
C TYR A 98 -17.41 -2.08 5.03
N ILE A 99 -16.46 -3.00 4.98
CA ILE A 99 -16.71 -4.43 4.91
C ILE A 99 -16.63 -4.98 6.33
N THR A 100 -17.72 -5.56 6.82
CA THR A 100 -17.72 -6.26 8.10
C THR A 100 -17.18 -7.69 7.95
N VAL A 101 -16.50 -8.18 8.98
CA VAL A 101 -16.20 -9.61 9.07
C VAL A 101 -17.50 -10.35 9.38
N GLY A 102 -17.85 -11.34 8.57
CA GLY A 102 -19.07 -12.14 8.71
C GLY A 102 -19.15 -12.86 10.07
N ASP A 103 -20.36 -13.15 10.54
CA ASP A 103 -20.59 -13.79 11.84
C ASP A 103 -20.07 -15.23 11.91
N GLU A 104 -19.83 -15.85 10.75
CA GLU A 104 -19.20 -17.17 10.62
C GLU A 104 -17.69 -17.18 10.88
N PHE A 105 -17.05 -16.01 10.95
CA PHE A 105 -15.62 -15.86 11.19
C PHE A 105 -15.33 -15.22 12.56
N PRO A 106 -14.19 -15.57 13.20
CA PRO A 106 -13.74 -14.89 14.41
C PRO A 106 -13.49 -13.40 14.12
N LYS A 107 -13.87 -12.53 15.06
CA LYS A 107 -13.66 -11.08 14.98
C LYS A 107 -12.56 -10.65 15.96
N GLY A 108 -11.65 -9.82 15.49
CA GLY A 108 -10.52 -9.33 16.28
C GLY A 108 -10.66 -7.86 16.68
N LYS A 109 -9.52 -7.26 17.04
CA LYS A 109 -9.44 -5.90 17.62
C LYS A 109 -8.92 -4.85 16.64
N TYR A 110 -8.72 -5.23 15.39
CA TYR A 110 -8.12 -4.36 14.38
C TYR A 110 -9.10 -4.08 13.24
N VAL A 111 -8.86 -2.97 12.55
CA VAL A 111 -9.44 -2.71 11.23
C VAL A 111 -8.31 -2.56 10.21
N CYS A 112 -8.57 -2.93 8.96
CA CYS A 112 -7.60 -2.80 7.87
C CYS A 112 -8.21 -1.97 6.75
N LEU A 113 -7.57 -0.87 6.41
CA LEU A 113 -7.87 -0.03 5.27
C LEU A 113 -6.84 -0.35 4.17
N PHE A 114 -7.25 -0.54 2.92
CA PHE A 114 -6.32 -0.84 1.84
C PHE A 114 -6.72 -0.26 0.49
N ASP A 115 -5.71 0.07 -0.31
CA ASP A 115 -5.84 0.18 -1.76
C ASP A 115 -5.35 -1.16 -2.34
N PRO A 116 -6.25 -1.99 -2.89
CA PRO A 116 -5.87 -3.31 -3.36
C PRO A 116 -4.93 -3.25 -4.56
N LEU A 117 -5.03 -2.21 -5.40
CA LEU A 117 -4.24 -2.09 -6.62
C LEU A 117 -3.96 -0.63 -7.05
N ASP A 118 -2.98 0.01 -6.39
CA ASP A 118 -2.47 1.33 -6.77
C ASP A 118 -1.85 1.31 -8.17
N GLY A 119 -2.18 2.34 -8.95
CA GLY A 119 -1.66 2.54 -10.30
C GLY A 119 -2.39 1.70 -11.35
N SER A 120 -3.67 1.39 -11.14
CA SER A 120 -4.47 0.57 -12.07
C SER A 120 -4.44 1.04 -13.53
N SER A 121 -4.27 2.34 -13.77
CA SER A 121 -4.07 2.92 -15.11
C SER A 121 -2.81 2.43 -15.86
N ASN A 122 -1.91 1.72 -15.18
CA ASN A 122 -0.64 1.22 -15.70
C ASN A 122 -0.63 -0.30 -15.93
N ILE A 123 -1.74 -0.99 -15.66
CA ILE A 123 -1.85 -2.45 -15.71
C ILE A 123 -1.57 -2.98 -17.14
N ASP A 124 -2.19 -2.37 -18.14
CA ASP A 124 -2.15 -2.82 -19.55
C ASP A 124 -0.81 -2.51 -20.25
N VAL A 125 -0.04 -1.55 -19.72
CA VAL A 125 1.27 -1.15 -20.24
C VAL A 125 2.45 -1.76 -19.49
N ASN A 126 2.20 -2.72 -18.60
CA ASN A 126 3.22 -3.48 -17.86
C ASN A 126 4.20 -2.59 -17.07
N VAL A 127 3.67 -1.50 -16.50
CA VAL A 127 4.39 -0.62 -15.58
C VAL A 127 4.14 -1.09 -14.14
N SER A 128 5.04 -0.71 -13.22
CA SER A 128 4.91 -1.13 -11.81
C SER A 128 3.66 -0.56 -11.16
N ILE A 129 2.97 -1.42 -10.43
CA ILE A 129 1.75 -1.14 -9.65
C ILE A 129 1.95 -1.66 -8.22
N GLY A 130 0.98 -1.47 -7.33
CA GLY A 130 1.14 -1.89 -5.93
C GLY A 130 -0.13 -2.14 -5.16
N THR A 131 0.01 -2.58 -3.92
CA THR A 131 -1.08 -2.64 -2.92
C THR A 131 -0.65 -1.80 -1.73
N ILE A 132 -1.55 -1.02 -1.14
CA ILE A 132 -1.27 -0.21 0.05
C ILE A 132 -2.17 -0.69 1.19
N PHE A 133 -1.67 -0.73 2.42
CA PHE A 133 -2.48 -1.12 3.57
C PHE A 133 -2.14 -0.30 4.81
N SER A 134 -3.18 -0.08 5.63
CA SER A 134 -3.15 0.68 6.87
C SER A 134 -3.96 -0.06 7.92
N ILE A 135 -3.36 -0.29 9.09
CA ILE A 135 -3.97 -1.07 10.17
C ILE A 135 -4.12 -0.18 11.40
N PHE A 136 -5.33 -0.18 11.96
CA PHE A 136 -5.66 0.51 13.19
C PHE A 136 -6.21 -0.46 14.21
N ARG A 137 -6.07 -0.12 15.49
CA ARG A 137 -6.86 -0.76 16.53
C ARG A 137 -8.25 -0.14 16.54
N ARG A 138 -9.31 -0.94 16.67
CA ARG A 138 -10.68 -0.43 16.79
C ARG A 138 -10.82 0.48 18.02
N THR A 139 -11.67 1.50 17.94
CA THR A 139 -12.00 2.42 19.03
C THR A 139 -13.26 1.99 19.77
N SER A 140 -14.18 1.31 19.09
CA SER A 140 -15.37 0.72 19.66
C SER A 140 -15.04 -0.50 20.56
N PRO A 141 -15.89 -0.83 21.56
CA PRO A 141 -15.68 -1.97 22.44
C PRO A 141 -15.57 -3.32 21.70
N ASP A 142 -14.69 -4.21 22.16
CA ASP A 142 -14.41 -5.51 21.53
C ASP A 142 -15.67 -6.39 21.34
N ASN A 143 -16.68 -6.23 22.20
CA ASN A 143 -17.94 -7.00 22.20
C ASN A 143 -19.07 -6.38 21.37
N GLU A 144 -18.83 -5.23 20.73
CA GLU A 144 -19.80 -4.59 19.82
C GLU A 144 -19.44 -4.85 18.35
N PRO A 145 -20.39 -4.72 17.42
CA PRO A 145 -20.07 -4.63 15.99
C PRO A 145 -19.10 -3.48 15.70
N ALA A 146 -18.23 -3.67 14.71
CA ALA A 146 -17.40 -2.57 14.21
C ALA A 146 -18.30 -1.45 13.66
N LYS A 147 -17.88 -0.20 13.86
CA LYS A 147 -18.57 1.01 13.41
C LYS A 147 -17.69 1.74 12.42
N LEU A 148 -18.28 2.60 11.59
CA LEU A 148 -17.53 3.42 10.64
C LEU A 148 -16.43 4.25 11.32
N ASP A 149 -16.68 4.75 12.53
CA ASP A 149 -15.69 5.49 13.33
C ASP A 149 -14.43 4.69 13.69
N ASP A 150 -14.48 3.35 13.63
CA ASP A 150 -13.29 2.53 13.79
C ASP A 150 -12.34 2.69 12.59
N LEU A 151 -12.85 3.03 11.41
CA LEU A 151 -12.08 3.22 10.18
C LEU A 151 -11.68 4.69 9.96
N LEU A 152 -12.48 5.65 10.46
CA LEU A 152 -12.25 7.08 10.29
C LEU A 152 -11.29 7.68 11.34
N GLN A 153 -10.16 7.01 11.57
CA GLN A 153 -9.15 7.43 12.52
C GLN A 153 -8.05 8.28 11.86
N PRO A 154 -7.41 9.22 12.60
CA PRO A 154 -6.30 10.00 12.06
C PRO A 154 -5.06 9.13 11.84
N GLY A 155 -4.30 9.37 10.77
CA GLY A 155 -3.16 8.53 10.36
C GLY A 155 -2.09 8.29 11.42
N TYR A 156 -1.88 9.21 12.37
CA TYR A 156 -0.93 9.00 13.48
C TYR A 156 -1.35 7.90 14.47
N SER A 157 -2.61 7.43 14.41
CA SER A 157 -3.13 6.33 15.23
C SER A 157 -2.91 4.95 14.61
N GLN A 158 -2.29 4.88 13.42
CA GLN A 158 -1.93 3.60 12.80
C GLN A 158 -1.02 2.79 13.73
N VAL A 159 -1.32 1.50 13.87
CA VAL A 159 -0.43 0.55 14.54
C VAL A 159 0.51 -0.14 13.55
N CYS A 160 0.17 -0.12 12.26
CA CYS A 160 1.00 -0.59 11.18
C CYS A 160 0.54 -0.01 9.85
N ALA A 161 1.48 0.23 8.96
CA ALA A 161 1.22 0.54 7.56
C ALA A 161 2.30 -0.05 6.67
N GLY A 162 1.98 -0.16 5.39
CA GLY A 162 2.91 -0.65 4.40
C GLY A 162 2.31 -0.71 3.01
N TYR A 163 3.13 -1.21 2.10
CA TYR A 163 2.74 -1.40 0.72
C TYR A 163 3.47 -2.60 0.11
N VAL A 164 2.98 -3.06 -1.03
CA VAL A 164 3.62 -4.06 -1.88
C VAL A 164 3.84 -3.45 -3.24
N VAL A 165 5.05 -3.52 -3.76
CA VAL A 165 5.38 -3.13 -5.14
C VAL A 165 5.37 -4.38 -5.99
N TYR A 166 4.57 -4.41 -7.06
CA TYR A 166 4.61 -5.40 -8.12
C TYR A 166 5.41 -4.83 -9.31
N GLY A 167 6.73 -4.84 -9.17
CA GLY A 167 7.65 -4.33 -10.20
C GLY A 167 8.45 -5.45 -10.86
N SER A 168 9.72 -5.18 -11.19
CA SER A 168 10.67 -6.20 -11.66
C SER A 168 10.88 -7.35 -10.67
N SER A 169 10.59 -7.11 -9.40
CA SER A 169 10.38 -8.11 -8.36
C SER A 169 9.23 -7.66 -7.47
N THR A 170 8.63 -8.59 -6.72
CA THR A 170 7.61 -8.24 -5.72
C THR A 170 8.27 -7.93 -4.38
N ILE A 171 8.03 -6.73 -3.86
CA ILE A 171 8.62 -6.28 -2.58
C ILE A 171 7.51 -5.81 -1.64
N LEU A 172 7.41 -6.43 -0.46
CA LEU A 172 6.56 -5.97 0.63
C LEU A 172 7.38 -5.08 1.56
N VAL A 173 6.90 -3.87 1.84
CA VAL A 173 7.51 -2.92 2.77
C VAL A 173 6.50 -2.58 3.85
N TYR A 174 6.89 -2.63 5.13
CA TYR A 174 5.99 -2.25 6.23
C TYR A 174 6.74 -1.60 7.41
N THR A 175 5.97 -0.95 8.28
CA THR A 175 6.41 -0.36 9.55
C THR A 175 5.37 -0.54 10.64
N THR A 176 5.84 -0.68 11.89
CA THR A 176 5.02 -0.62 13.12
C THR A 176 5.44 0.54 14.03
N GLY A 177 6.16 1.53 13.48
CA GLY A 177 6.72 2.66 14.22
C GLY A 177 8.14 2.44 14.77
N THR A 178 8.70 1.22 14.65
CA THR A 178 10.05 0.88 15.13
C THR A 178 11.08 0.65 14.01
N GLY A 179 10.78 1.18 12.83
CA GLY A 179 11.61 1.08 11.64
C GLY A 179 10.80 0.59 10.44
N VAL A 180 11.38 0.78 9.25
CA VAL A 180 10.80 0.37 7.97
C VAL A 180 11.58 -0.82 7.46
N TYR A 181 10.90 -1.91 7.08
CA TYR A 181 11.53 -3.15 6.64
C TYR A 181 10.98 -3.56 5.28
N GLY A 182 11.86 -3.98 4.38
CA GLY A 182 11.52 -4.45 3.03
C GLY A 182 11.88 -5.91 2.83
N PHE A 183 10.96 -6.67 2.24
CA PHE A 183 11.08 -8.09 1.98
C PHE A 183 10.81 -8.37 0.51
N THR A 184 11.71 -9.08 -0.15
CA THR A 184 11.54 -9.48 -1.55
C THR A 184 10.94 -10.88 -1.61
N LEU A 185 9.92 -11.07 -2.43
CA LEU A 185 9.33 -12.38 -2.68
C LEU A 185 10.31 -13.24 -3.48
N ASP A 186 10.71 -14.36 -2.89
CA ASP A 186 11.39 -15.42 -3.64
C ASP A 186 10.33 -16.36 -4.22
N PRO A 187 10.18 -16.43 -5.56
CA PRO A 187 9.18 -17.28 -6.21
C PRO A 187 9.47 -18.78 -6.07
N VAL A 188 10.74 -19.17 -5.84
CA VAL A 188 11.12 -20.58 -5.65
C VAL A 188 10.67 -21.07 -4.28
N TYR A 189 10.85 -20.25 -3.24
CA TYR A 189 10.42 -20.59 -1.88
C TYR A 189 8.99 -20.16 -1.55
N GLY A 190 8.34 -19.37 -2.42
CA GLY A 190 7.02 -18.79 -2.17
C GLY A 190 6.95 -17.90 -0.91
N SER A 191 8.08 -17.29 -0.55
CA SER A 191 8.29 -16.63 0.74
C SER A 191 8.92 -15.25 0.58
N PHE A 192 8.43 -14.28 1.35
CA PHE A 192 9.04 -12.96 1.48
C PHE A 192 10.29 -13.05 2.37
N ILE A 193 11.45 -12.70 1.82
CA ILE A 193 12.75 -12.74 2.48
C ILE A 193 13.22 -11.31 2.74
N LEU A 194 13.69 -11.05 3.96
CA LEU A 194 14.22 -9.75 4.37
C LEU A 194 15.37 -9.34 3.45
N SER A 195 15.16 -8.30 2.65
CA SER A 195 16.12 -7.78 1.67
C SER A 195 16.59 -6.38 2.02
N HIS A 196 15.80 -5.63 2.79
CA HIS A 196 16.10 -4.26 3.20
C HIS A 196 15.80 -4.07 4.69
N GLN A 197 16.86 -3.92 5.49
CA GLN A 197 16.73 -3.72 6.94
C GLN A 197 16.69 -2.24 7.28
N ARG A 198 15.72 -1.83 8.11
CA ARG A 198 15.64 -0.48 8.72
C ARG A 198 15.89 0.64 7.70
N ILE A 199 15.10 0.62 6.63
CA ILE A 199 15.19 1.59 5.53
C ILE A 199 15.10 3.02 6.12
N LYS A 200 16.00 3.88 5.66
CA LYS A 200 16.00 5.31 5.95
C LYS A 200 16.15 6.06 4.64
N ILE A 201 15.29 7.04 4.42
CA ILE A 201 15.42 7.91 3.26
C ILE A 201 16.75 8.68 3.33
N PRO A 202 17.49 8.80 2.21
CA PRO A 202 18.69 9.64 2.15
C PRO A 202 18.41 11.10 2.54
N ARG A 203 19.35 11.73 3.24
CA ARG A 203 19.20 13.14 3.69
C ARG A 203 19.05 14.14 2.55
N LYS A 204 19.66 13.88 1.39
CA LYS A 204 19.54 14.71 0.19
C LYS A 204 18.85 13.90 -0.89
N GLY A 205 17.71 14.39 -1.37
CA GLY A 205 16.97 13.77 -2.47
C GLY A 205 17.58 14.09 -3.83
N ALA A 206 17.52 13.13 -4.75
CA ALA A 206 18.01 13.28 -6.12
C ALA A 206 16.86 13.38 -7.14
N TYR A 207 15.62 13.21 -6.70
CA TYR A 207 14.46 13.10 -7.58
C TYR A 207 13.31 14.00 -7.14
N TYR A 208 12.60 14.57 -8.11
CA TYR A 208 11.25 15.10 -7.92
C TYR A 208 10.30 14.34 -8.84
N SER A 209 9.11 14.03 -8.32
CA SER A 209 8.16 13.12 -8.96
C SER A 209 6.79 13.76 -8.96
N VAL A 210 6.33 14.19 -10.14
CA VAL A 210 5.07 14.92 -10.31
C VAL A 210 4.58 14.80 -11.75
N ASN A 211 3.25 14.78 -11.96
CA ASN A 211 2.67 14.85 -13.29
C ASN A 211 2.69 16.30 -13.83
N GLU A 212 3.79 16.69 -14.49
CA GLU A 212 3.94 18.03 -15.08
C GLU A 212 2.91 18.37 -16.16
N GLY A 213 2.12 17.41 -16.66
CA GLY A 213 0.96 17.68 -17.50
C GLY A 213 -0.09 18.58 -16.83
N ASN A 214 -0.09 18.63 -15.48
CA ASN A 214 -0.99 19.48 -14.70
C ASN A 214 -0.42 20.87 -14.37
N TYR A 215 0.76 21.25 -14.90
CA TYR A 215 1.47 22.49 -14.56
C TYR A 215 0.60 23.75 -14.56
N ASN A 216 -0.24 23.88 -15.59
CA ASN A 216 -1.11 25.04 -15.76
C ASN A 216 -2.27 25.08 -14.75
N TYR A 217 -2.60 23.98 -14.08
CA TYR A 217 -3.69 23.91 -13.11
C TYR A 217 -3.25 24.18 -11.67
N TRP A 218 -1.95 24.11 -11.38
CA TRP A 218 -1.40 24.27 -10.04
C TRP A 218 -1.48 25.71 -9.51
N ASP A 219 -1.22 25.87 -8.22
CA ASP A 219 -0.98 27.16 -7.61
C ASP A 219 0.45 27.68 -7.91
N ASP A 220 0.72 28.94 -7.57
CA ASP A 220 2.04 29.55 -7.80
C ASP A 220 3.15 28.87 -6.99
N ASN A 221 2.85 28.42 -5.77
CA ASN A 221 3.84 27.79 -4.89
C ASN A 221 4.35 26.47 -5.46
N THR A 222 3.45 25.63 -5.95
CA THR A 222 3.78 24.36 -6.60
C THR A 222 4.56 24.59 -7.88
N ARG A 223 4.12 25.54 -8.73
CA ARG A 223 4.86 25.92 -9.94
C ARG A 223 6.28 26.37 -9.62
N ASN A 224 6.42 27.29 -8.66
CA ASN A 224 7.71 27.83 -8.24
C ASN A 224 8.64 26.74 -7.71
N TYR A 225 8.11 25.77 -6.94
CA TYR A 225 8.89 24.65 -6.45
C TYR A 225 9.37 23.73 -7.58
N VAL A 226 8.48 23.34 -8.50
CA VAL A 226 8.83 22.48 -9.64
C VAL A 226 9.82 23.18 -10.58
N ASP A 227 9.64 24.48 -10.83
CA ASP A 227 10.58 25.28 -11.61
C ASP A 227 11.95 25.41 -10.93
N TRP A 228 11.98 25.52 -9.60
CA TRP A 228 13.23 25.46 -8.85
C TRP A 228 13.90 24.09 -8.98
N CYS A 229 13.15 22.98 -8.96
CA CYS A 229 13.69 21.62 -9.12
C CYS A 229 14.36 21.42 -10.49
N LYS A 230 13.94 22.14 -11.54
CA LYS A 230 14.52 22.07 -12.88
C LYS A 230 15.85 22.81 -13.02
N ARG A 231 16.20 23.68 -12.08
CA ARG A 231 17.45 24.46 -12.15
C ARG A 231 18.66 23.59 -11.89
N GLU A 232 19.80 23.93 -12.49
CA GLU A 232 21.04 23.18 -12.34
C GLU A 232 21.49 23.11 -10.87
N GLU A 233 21.26 24.19 -10.09
CA GLU A 233 21.70 24.24 -8.69
C GLU A 233 20.92 23.30 -7.77
N SER A 234 19.72 22.87 -8.17
CA SER A 234 18.92 21.91 -7.39
C SER A 234 19.58 20.52 -7.39
N GLY A 235 20.20 20.15 -8.53
CA GLY A 235 20.73 18.80 -8.78
C GLY A 235 19.67 17.69 -8.85
N MET A 236 18.38 18.03 -8.93
CA MET A 236 17.27 17.07 -8.94
C MET A 236 16.95 16.56 -10.36
N LYS A 237 16.47 15.32 -10.46
CA LYS A 237 16.08 14.68 -11.72
C LYS A 237 14.59 14.36 -11.70
N SER A 238 13.88 14.68 -12.79
CA SER A 238 12.48 14.30 -12.94
C SER A 238 12.34 12.78 -13.07
N ARG A 239 11.43 12.18 -12.30
CA ARG A 239 10.98 10.80 -12.47
C ARG A 239 9.51 10.72 -12.08
N TYR A 240 8.65 10.27 -12.99
CA TYR A 240 7.24 10.03 -12.68
C TYR A 240 6.83 8.72 -13.37
N ILE A 241 6.61 7.69 -12.56
CA ILE A 241 6.18 6.37 -13.04
C ILE A 241 4.67 6.38 -13.28
N GLY A 242 3.92 7.12 -12.45
CA GLY A 242 2.46 7.20 -12.55
C GLY A 242 1.73 6.18 -11.67
N SER A 243 2.45 5.48 -10.80
CA SER A 243 1.92 4.70 -9.66
C SER A 243 2.52 5.30 -8.39
N LEU A 244 1.67 5.62 -7.40
CA LEU A 244 2.11 6.18 -6.12
C LEU A 244 3.13 5.27 -5.46
N VAL A 245 2.84 3.98 -5.38
CA VAL A 245 3.68 2.97 -4.74
C VAL A 245 5.05 2.87 -5.42
N ALA A 246 5.09 2.86 -6.76
CA ALA A 246 6.34 2.77 -7.50
C ALA A 246 7.21 4.03 -7.34
N ASP A 247 6.60 5.22 -7.43
CA ASP A 247 7.30 6.48 -7.25
C ASP A 247 7.76 6.66 -5.79
N PHE A 248 6.93 6.31 -4.81
CA PHE A 248 7.26 6.34 -3.39
C PHE A 248 8.42 5.38 -3.07
N HIS A 249 8.37 4.14 -3.54
CA HIS A 249 9.40 3.15 -3.27
C HIS A 249 10.79 3.59 -3.76
N ARG A 250 10.85 4.14 -4.98
CA ARG A 250 12.10 4.72 -5.51
C ARG A 250 12.59 5.86 -4.60
N ASN A 251 11.72 6.79 -4.24
CA ASN A 251 12.08 7.95 -3.45
C ASN A 251 12.50 7.56 -2.03
N LEU A 252 11.88 6.55 -1.43
CA LEU A 252 12.28 6.00 -0.14
C LEU A 252 13.72 5.47 -0.17
N LEU A 253 14.12 4.78 -1.24
CA LEU A 253 15.45 4.17 -1.35
C LEU A 253 16.53 5.14 -1.86
N LYS A 254 16.19 6.05 -2.77
CA LYS A 254 17.16 6.94 -3.45
C LYS A 254 17.09 8.39 -3.00
N GLY A 255 16.11 8.74 -2.19
CA GLY A 255 15.85 10.10 -1.75
C GLY A 255 15.18 10.93 -2.85
N GLY A 256 14.18 11.71 -2.47
CA GLY A 256 13.46 12.57 -3.39
C GLY A 256 12.16 13.05 -2.78
N VAL A 257 11.35 13.66 -3.61
CA VAL A 257 10.01 14.12 -3.27
C VAL A 257 9.02 13.57 -4.29
N PHE A 258 7.84 13.20 -3.81
CA PHE A 258 6.68 12.91 -4.63
C PHE A 258 5.62 13.98 -4.36
N LEU A 259 4.99 14.48 -5.42
CA LEU A 259 3.97 15.53 -5.34
C LEU A 259 2.73 15.10 -6.10
N TYR A 260 1.58 15.19 -5.42
CA TYR A 260 0.26 15.12 -6.01
C TYR A 260 -0.61 16.26 -5.43
N PRO A 261 -0.31 17.52 -5.77
CA PRO A 261 -0.93 18.68 -5.15
C PRO A 261 -2.41 18.80 -5.57
N GLY A 262 -3.18 19.52 -4.75
CA GLY A 262 -4.47 20.05 -5.18
C GLY A 262 -4.28 21.03 -6.34
N ASP A 263 -5.23 21.04 -7.26
CA ASP A 263 -5.20 21.92 -8.43
C ASP A 263 -6.60 22.47 -8.75
N ARG A 264 -6.72 23.29 -9.79
CA ARG A 264 -8.01 23.90 -10.17
C ARG A 264 -9.10 22.89 -10.57
N LYS A 265 -8.75 21.65 -10.93
CA LYS A 265 -9.71 20.57 -11.23
C LYS A 265 -10.04 19.75 -9.99
N ASN A 266 -9.03 19.47 -9.17
CA ASN A 266 -9.13 18.68 -7.93
C ASN A 266 -8.54 19.46 -6.76
N SER A 267 -9.32 20.37 -6.16
CA SER A 267 -8.82 21.30 -5.16
C SER A 267 -8.30 20.63 -3.88
N SER A 268 -8.78 19.42 -3.57
CA SER A 268 -8.33 18.57 -2.46
C SER A 268 -7.23 17.56 -2.85
N GLY A 269 -6.74 17.60 -4.08
CA GLY A 269 -5.87 16.54 -4.64
C GLY A 269 -6.67 15.32 -5.10
N LYS A 270 -5.97 14.33 -5.69
CA LYS A 270 -6.58 13.07 -6.15
C LYS A 270 -6.48 11.93 -5.13
N LEU A 271 -5.37 11.85 -4.39
CA LEU A 271 -5.09 10.72 -3.49
C LEU A 271 -6.05 10.70 -2.30
N ARG A 272 -6.51 9.50 -1.93
CA ARG A 272 -7.42 9.23 -0.84
C ARG A 272 -6.65 9.22 0.47
N LEU A 273 -7.19 9.95 1.44
CA LEU A 273 -6.53 10.11 2.74
C LEU A 273 -6.29 8.78 3.45
N LEU A 274 -7.30 7.91 3.48
CA LEU A 274 -7.32 6.71 4.32
C LEU A 274 -6.50 5.55 3.75
N TYR A 275 -6.49 5.38 2.42
CA TYR A 275 -5.92 4.20 1.76
C TYR A 275 -4.59 4.48 1.06
N GLU A 276 -4.28 5.74 0.73
CA GLU A 276 -3.09 6.12 -0.05
C GLU A 276 -2.15 7.08 0.71
N ALA A 277 -2.68 8.15 1.32
CA ALA A 277 -1.83 9.23 1.87
C ALA A 277 -1.38 9.02 3.32
N ASN A 278 -2.25 8.45 4.16
CA ASN A 278 -1.92 8.12 5.55
C ASN A 278 -0.89 6.98 5.70
N PRO A 279 -1.05 5.81 5.05
CA PRO A 279 -0.06 4.70 5.14
C PRO A 279 1.31 5.04 4.53
#